data_AF-A0A968QBZ0-F1
#
_entry.id   AF-A0A968QBZ0-F1
#
_cell.length_a   1.000
_cell.length_b   1.000
_cell.length_c   1.000
_cell.angle_alpha   90.00
_cell.angle_beta   90.00
_cell.angle_gamma   90.00
#
_symmetry.space_group_name_H-M   'P 1'
#
loop_
_entity.id
_entity.type
_entity.pdbx_description
1 polymer ?
#
loop_
_entity_poly.entity_id
_entity_poly.type
_entity_poly.pdbx_seq_one_letter_code
_entity_poly.pdbx_strand_id
1 'polypeptide(L)'
;MFKLQGAFLLIWQAGSGWAIARGIILLLQGILPLASLYLTKLIVDVLATSVNSTDKGAVFQSIGWFLGLMAAVTIIITICNSLGEMVNAAQSQLVVDYVESTLYRKAIEIDIEYYENPHYHNILERAQREAPYRPEQILQHSTGVVQNGISLVAMGGLLISLNWLIASVLVAASVPAMLVKFKYSGMMYRWYRQRTEVQRKTNYFGWLLTTDNLAKEIRLFNVGSVFIARFWLSKRHSIKNNSKLSENVL
;
A
#
# COMPACT_ATOMS: atom_id res chain seq x y z
N MET A 1 -18.53 9.16 -5.22
CA MET A 1 -17.35 10.04 -5.32
C MET A 1 -16.90 10.32 -3.89
N PHE A 2 -15.86 9.62 -3.42
CA PHE A 2 -15.43 9.59 -2.01
C PHE A 2 -15.05 11.00 -1.54
N LYS A 3 -15.64 11.46 -0.42
CA LYS A 3 -15.30 12.73 0.23
C LYS A 3 -13.90 12.64 0.87
N LEU A 4 -12.85 12.72 0.04
CA LEU A 4 -11.44 12.74 0.46
C LEU A 4 -11.13 13.89 1.44
N GLN A 5 -11.91 14.98 1.37
CA GLN A 5 -11.81 16.12 2.29
C GLN A 5 -12.09 15.74 3.74
N GLY A 6 -13.02 14.80 3.99
CA GLY A 6 -13.34 14.35 5.35
C GLY A 6 -12.19 13.58 6.00
N ALA A 7 -11.51 12.71 5.22
CA ALA A 7 -10.37 11.93 5.69
C ALA A 7 -9.16 12.83 6.07
N PHE A 8 -8.91 13.90 5.30
CA PHE A 8 -7.85 14.86 5.62
C PHE A 8 -8.14 15.67 6.89
N LEU A 9 -9.38 16.10 7.09
CA LEU A 9 -9.81 16.79 8.31
C LEU A 9 -9.75 15.88 9.54
N LEU A 10 -10.09 14.60 9.37
CA LEU A 10 -9.95 13.54 10.37
C LEU A 10 -8.49 13.34 10.80
N ILE A 11 -7.56 13.27 9.84
CA ILE A 11 -6.12 13.14 10.12
C ILE A 11 -5.58 14.39 10.83
N TRP A 12 -6.04 15.59 10.42
CA TRP A 12 -5.62 16.84 11.04
C TRP A 12 -6.17 17.01 12.47
N GLN A 13 -7.39 16.53 12.74
CA GLN A 13 -8.00 16.56 14.08
C GLN A 13 -7.46 15.47 15.02
N ALA A 14 -7.03 14.32 14.49
CA ALA A 14 -6.52 13.21 15.30
C ALA A 14 -5.07 13.41 15.79
N GLY A 15 -4.25 14.24 15.13
CA GLY A 15 -2.88 14.50 15.59
C GLY A 15 -2.03 15.39 14.69
N SER A 16 -2.21 16.71 14.79
CA SER A 16 -1.41 17.71 14.06
C SER A 16 0.10 17.59 14.31
N GLY A 17 0.53 17.20 15.51
CA GLY A 17 1.94 16.99 15.86
C GLY A 17 2.60 15.85 15.09
N TRP A 18 1.93 14.70 14.98
CA TRP A 18 2.44 13.55 14.23
C TRP A 18 2.43 13.78 12.72
N ALA A 19 1.43 14.50 12.21
CA ALA A 19 1.38 14.90 10.79
C ALA A 19 2.54 15.82 10.40
N ILE A 20 2.92 16.77 11.26
CA ILE A 20 4.07 17.66 11.04
C ILE A 20 5.38 16.88 11.14
N ALA A 21 5.55 16.07 12.19
CA ALA A 21 6.72 15.20 12.33
C ALA A 21 6.89 14.29 11.09
N ARG A 22 5.78 13.77 10.57
CA ARG A 22 5.78 12.96 9.35
C ARG A 22 6.19 13.75 8.12
N GLY A 23 5.69 14.98 7.95
CA GLY A 23 6.09 15.87 6.86
C GLY A 23 7.60 16.15 6.85
N ILE A 24 8.19 16.40 8.02
CA ILE A 24 9.64 16.63 8.16
C ILE A 24 10.42 15.36 7.79
N ILE A 25 9.99 14.20 8.29
CA ILE A 25 10.62 12.92 7.96
C ILE A 25 10.53 12.62 6.47
N LEU A 26 9.41 12.91 5.82
CA LEU A 26 9.24 12.73 4.37
C LEU A 26 10.22 13.57 3.56
N LEU A 27 10.44 14.83 3.95
CA LEU A 27 11.43 15.69 3.30
C LEU A 27 12.85 15.13 3.48
N LEU A 28 13.21 14.71 4.70
CA LEU A 28 14.51 14.09 4.97
C LEU A 28 14.69 12.80 4.16
N GLN A 29 13.69 11.91 4.14
CA GLN A 29 13.72 10.66 3.37
C GLN A 29 13.80 10.90 1.85
N GLY A 30 13.26 12.01 1.35
CA GLY A 30 13.37 12.39 -0.07
C GLY A 30 14.76 12.92 -0.45
N ILE A 31 15.41 13.65 0.47
CA ILE A 31 16.69 14.33 0.20
C ILE A 31 17.90 13.43 0.50
N LEU A 32 17.86 12.62 1.56
CA LEU A 32 18.98 11.77 1.97
C LEU A 32 19.49 10.80 0.88
N PRO A 33 18.63 10.17 0.05
CA PRO A 33 19.10 9.31 -1.05
C PRO A 33 19.94 10.08 -2.08
N LEU A 34 19.72 11.39 -2.24
CA LEU A 34 20.52 12.23 -3.14
C LEU A 34 21.97 12.33 -2.66
N ALA A 35 22.18 12.41 -1.34
CA ALA A 35 23.52 12.43 -0.76
C ALA A 35 24.25 11.10 -1.04
N SER A 36 23.57 9.96 -0.86
CA SER A 36 24.13 8.64 -1.17
C SER A 36 24.52 8.51 -2.66
N LEU A 37 23.68 9.00 -3.56
CA LEU A 37 23.93 8.99 -5.00
C LEU A 37 25.12 9.89 -5.37
N TYR A 38 25.19 11.10 -4.80
CA TYR A 38 26.32 12.01 -5.03
C TYR A 38 27.65 11.40 -4.54
N LEU A 39 27.65 10.71 -3.39
CA LEU A 39 28.83 10.00 -2.90
C LEU A 39 29.24 8.85 -3.82
N THR A 40 28.27 8.12 -4.36
CA THR A 40 28.53 7.07 -5.36
C THR A 40 29.21 7.66 -6.60
N LYS A 41 28.73 8.80 -7.10
CA LYS A 41 29.36 9.52 -8.21
C LYS A 41 30.81 9.89 -7.87
N LEU A 42 31.05 10.43 -6.67
CA LEU A 42 32.38 10.89 -6.27
C LEU A 42 33.37 9.73 -6.13
N ILE A 43 32.92 8.57 -5.65
CA ILE A 43 33.71 7.33 -5.65
C ILE A 43 34.05 6.91 -7.09
N VAL A 44 33.07 6.94 -8.01
CA VAL A 44 33.28 6.60 -9.42
C VAL A 44 34.25 7.58 -10.10
N ASP A 45 34.16 8.87 -9.83
CA ASP A 45 35.05 9.91 -10.37
C ASP A 45 36.50 9.70 -9.89
N VAL A 46 36.69 9.40 -8.59
CA VAL A 46 38.00 9.06 -8.02
C VAL A 46 38.55 7.79 -8.65
N LEU A 47 37.73 6.75 -8.80
CA LEU A 47 38.13 5.51 -9.48
C LEU A 47 38.54 5.77 -10.92
N ALA A 48 37.75 6.53 -11.69
CA ALA A 48 38.02 6.83 -13.09
C ALA A 48 39.31 7.65 -13.30
N THR A 49 39.58 8.62 -12.42
CA THR A 49 40.80 9.44 -12.47
C THR A 49 42.04 8.68 -12.00
N SER A 50 41.86 7.71 -11.08
CA SER A 50 42.94 6.90 -10.53
C SER A 50 43.44 5.76 -11.41
N VAL A 51 42.74 5.45 -12.53
CA VAL A 51 43.11 4.36 -13.46
C VAL A 51 44.54 4.49 -14.00
N ASN A 52 45.02 5.73 -14.16
CA ASN A 52 46.36 6.03 -14.70
C ASN A 52 47.37 6.48 -13.63
N SER A 53 47.01 6.43 -12.34
CA SER A 53 47.87 6.94 -11.25
C SER A 53 48.84 5.87 -10.74
N THR A 54 50.12 6.22 -10.62
CA THR A 54 51.18 5.32 -10.12
C THR A 54 51.08 5.05 -8.61
N ASP A 55 50.49 5.98 -7.85
CA ASP A 55 50.38 5.89 -6.39
C ASP A 55 49.02 5.31 -5.94
N LYS A 56 48.98 3.97 -5.84
CA LYS A 56 47.78 3.22 -5.45
C LYS A 56 47.42 3.37 -3.96
N GLY A 57 48.36 3.79 -3.11
CA GLY A 57 48.16 3.90 -1.66
C GLY A 57 47.27 5.08 -1.28
N ALA A 58 47.53 6.26 -1.85
CA ALA A 58 46.73 7.46 -1.64
C ALA A 58 45.28 7.28 -2.15
N VAL A 59 45.12 6.59 -3.29
CA VAL A 59 43.80 6.26 -3.88
C VAL A 59 43.00 5.38 -2.94
N PHE A 60 43.63 4.34 -2.36
CA PHE A 60 42.95 3.43 -1.43
C PHE A 60 42.49 4.15 -0.15
N GLN A 61 43.28 5.08 0.36
CA GLN A 61 42.91 5.91 1.52
C GLN A 61 41.75 6.86 1.21
N SER A 62 41.76 7.53 0.05
CA SER A 62 40.66 8.40 -0.39
C SER A 62 39.36 7.61 -0.58
N ILE A 63 39.42 6.45 -1.23
CA ILE A 63 38.27 5.56 -1.39
C ILE A 63 37.76 5.09 -0.02
N GLY A 64 38.66 4.70 0.89
CA GLY A 64 38.30 4.30 2.24
C GLY A 64 37.55 5.38 3.02
N TRP A 65 37.97 6.63 2.90
CA TRP A 65 37.26 7.78 3.49
C TRP A 65 35.85 7.96 2.90
N PHE A 66 35.71 7.94 1.57
CA PHE A 66 34.40 8.07 0.93
C PHE A 66 33.48 6.88 1.21
N LEU A 67 34.03 5.68 1.31
CA LEU A 67 33.29 4.46 1.69
C LEU A 67 32.79 4.55 3.14
N GLY A 68 33.62 5.04 4.06
CA GLY A 68 33.22 5.30 5.46
C GLY A 68 32.10 6.34 5.56
N LEU A 69 32.20 7.42 4.79
CA LEU A 69 31.16 8.44 4.72
C LEU A 69 29.86 7.90 4.11
N MET A 70 29.94 7.06 3.07
CA MET A 70 28.79 6.40 2.47
C MET A 70 28.11 5.44 3.46
N ALA A 71 28.89 4.69 4.25
CA ALA A 71 28.35 3.85 5.31
C ALA A 71 27.58 4.67 6.36
N ALA A 72 28.15 5.79 6.81
CA ALA A 72 27.49 6.69 7.76
C ALA A 72 26.16 7.25 7.19
N VAL A 73 26.15 7.71 5.94
CA VAL A 73 24.94 8.20 5.28
C VAL A 73 23.89 7.08 5.15
N THR A 74 24.30 5.85 4.84
CA THR A 74 23.38 4.70 4.73
C THR A 74 22.75 4.35 6.07
N ILE A 75 23.52 4.42 7.16
CA ILE A 75 23.01 4.24 8.53
C ILE A 75 21.99 5.33 8.86
N ILE A 76 22.28 6.60 8.54
CA ILE A 76 21.36 7.72 8.77
C ILE A 76 20.05 7.52 7.97
N ILE A 77 20.14 7.09 6.71
CA ILE A 77 18.97 6.76 5.88
C ILE A 77 18.13 5.67 6.56
N THR A 78 18.78 4.61 7.05
CA THR A 78 18.10 3.48 7.68
C THR A 78 17.38 3.90 8.96
N ILE A 79 18.03 4.70 9.81
CA ILE A 79 17.44 5.26 11.02
C ILE A 79 16.26 6.18 10.68
N CYS A 80 16.41 7.06 9.69
CA CYS A 80 15.34 7.96 9.25
C CYS A 80 14.13 7.19 8.68
N ASN A 81 14.37 6.11 7.94
CA ASN A 81 13.32 5.22 7.46
C ASN A 81 12.60 4.54 8.61
N SER A 82 13.34 3.94 9.55
CA SER A 82 12.78 3.27 10.72
C SER A 82 11.95 4.21 11.60
N LEU A 83 12.45 5.42 11.88
CA LEU A 83 11.69 6.45 12.61
C LEU A 83 10.42 6.85 11.85
N GLY A 84 10.49 6.95 10.52
CA GLY A 84 9.33 7.22 9.70
C GLY A 84 8.27 6.12 9.75
N GLU A 85 8.67 4.86 9.81
CA GLU A 85 7.77 3.73 10.00
C GLU A 85 7.10 3.75 11.37
N MET A 86 7.85 4.03 12.43
CA MET A 86 7.28 4.17 13.78
C MET A 86 6.26 5.31 13.87
N VAL A 87 6.59 6.47 13.29
CA VAL A 87 5.66 7.62 13.23
C VAL A 87 4.40 7.28 12.44
N ASN A 88 4.55 6.58 11.29
CA ASN A 88 3.40 6.12 10.51
C ASN A 88 2.51 5.15 11.31
N ALA A 89 3.12 4.19 12.01
CA ALA A 89 2.39 3.21 12.81
C ALA A 89 1.60 3.90 13.93
N ALA A 90 2.24 4.81 14.67
CA ALA A 90 1.58 5.59 15.72
C ALA A 90 0.44 6.45 15.18
N GLN A 91 0.67 7.16 14.07
CA GLN A 91 -0.36 7.99 13.44
C GLN A 91 -1.53 7.15 12.93
N SER A 92 -1.24 6.00 12.32
CA SER A 92 -2.26 5.07 11.83
C SER A 92 -3.14 4.56 12.96
N GLN A 93 -2.53 4.17 14.08
CA GLN A 93 -3.24 3.69 15.26
C GLN A 93 -4.19 4.75 15.83
N LEU A 94 -3.72 6.00 15.98
CA LEU A 94 -4.56 7.11 16.45
C LEU A 94 -5.79 7.35 15.54
N VAL A 95 -5.62 7.22 14.23
CA VAL A 95 -6.73 7.36 13.27
C VAL A 95 -7.72 6.21 13.40
N VAL A 96 -7.23 4.97 13.59
CA VAL A 96 -8.09 3.81 13.82
C VAL A 96 -8.88 3.98 15.11
N ASP A 97 -8.23 4.32 16.22
CA ASP A 97 -8.86 4.53 17.53
C ASP A 97 -9.93 5.64 17.47
N TYR A 98 -9.68 6.71 16.70
CA TYR A 98 -10.67 7.77 16.48
C TYR A 98 -11.90 7.26 15.70
N VAL A 99 -11.69 6.48 14.64
CA VAL A 99 -12.78 5.94 13.83
C VAL A 99 -13.61 4.93 14.63
N GLU A 100 -12.95 4.05 15.40
CA GLU A 100 -13.63 3.10 16.28
C GLU A 100 -14.43 3.79 17.38
N SER A 101 -13.83 4.78 18.08
CA SER A 101 -14.55 5.52 19.12
C SER A 101 -15.76 6.28 18.56
N THR A 102 -15.64 6.84 17.35
CA THR A 102 -16.78 7.47 16.65
C THR A 102 -17.86 6.45 16.31
N LEU A 103 -17.48 5.25 15.87
CA LEU A 103 -18.40 4.16 15.58
C LEU A 103 -19.17 3.73 16.85
N TYR A 104 -18.46 3.52 17.97
CA TYR A 104 -19.08 3.12 19.23
C TYR A 104 -20.00 4.21 19.79
N ARG A 105 -19.58 5.48 19.73
CA ARG A 105 -20.43 6.60 20.16
C ARG A 105 -21.71 6.67 19.34
N LYS A 106 -21.62 6.49 18.02
CA LYS A 106 -22.80 6.49 17.14
C LYS A 106 -23.70 5.28 17.37
N ALA A 107 -23.13 4.11 17.68
CA ALA A 107 -23.91 2.91 18.01
C ALA A 107 -24.76 3.09 19.29
N ILE A 108 -24.26 3.86 20.27
CA ILE A 108 -24.99 4.18 21.52
C ILE A 108 -26.07 5.25 21.29
N GLU A 109 -25.83 6.23 20.42
CA GLU A 109 -26.79 7.32 20.15
C GLU A 109 -28.01 6.89 19.32
N ILE A 110 -27.96 5.73 18.67
CA ILE A 110 -29.01 5.28 17.75
C ILE A 110 -30.09 4.51 18.52
N ASP A 111 -31.35 4.82 18.19
CA ASP A 111 -32.51 4.18 18.81
C ASP A 111 -32.54 2.66 18.53
N ILE A 112 -33.09 1.90 19.47
CA ILE A 112 -33.21 0.44 19.42
C ILE A 112 -34.04 0.01 18.20
N GLU A 113 -35.00 0.82 17.75
CA GLU A 113 -35.80 0.56 16.55
C GLU A 113 -34.93 0.31 15.30
N TYR A 114 -33.78 0.99 15.18
CA TYR A 114 -32.88 0.78 14.06
C TYR A 114 -32.16 -0.57 14.13
N TYR A 115 -31.99 -1.16 15.32
CA TYR A 115 -31.38 -2.48 15.47
C TYR A 115 -32.29 -3.61 14.94
N GLU A 116 -33.59 -3.37 14.85
CA GLU A 116 -34.54 -4.31 14.25
C GLU A 116 -34.51 -4.25 12.71
N ASN A 117 -33.90 -3.22 12.13
CA ASN A 117 -33.79 -3.08 10.68
C ASN A 117 -32.59 -3.89 10.12
N PRO A 118 -32.81 -4.90 9.24
CA PRO A 118 -31.74 -5.70 8.65
C PRO A 118 -30.73 -4.86 7.85
N HIS A 119 -31.17 -3.73 7.30
CA HIS A 119 -30.29 -2.83 6.56
C HIS A 119 -29.29 -2.12 7.49
N TYR A 120 -29.72 -1.72 8.69
CA TYR A 120 -28.84 -1.07 9.66
C TYR A 120 -27.84 -2.08 10.24
N HIS A 121 -28.28 -3.30 10.55
CA HIS A 121 -27.39 -4.38 11.01
C HIS A 121 -26.24 -4.64 10.02
N ASN A 122 -26.56 -4.72 8.71
CA ASN A 122 -25.54 -4.88 7.66
C ASN A 122 -24.56 -3.70 7.59
N ILE A 123 -25.04 -2.46 7.80
CA ILE A 123 -24.16 -1.28 7.84
C ILE A 123 -23.24 -1.33 9.05
N LEU A 124 -23.76 -1.67 10.23
CA LEU A 124 -23.01 -1.74 11.47
C LEU A 124 -21.95 -2.85 11.43
N GLU A 125 -22.32 -4.06 10.97
CA GLU A 125 -21.38 -5.17 10.82
C GLU A 125 -20.26 -4.81 9.84
N ARG A 126 -20.60 -4.17 8.73
CA ARG A 126 -19.62 -3.69 7.76
C ARG A 126 -18.72 -2.62 8.35
N ALA A 127 -19.28 -1.67 9.09
CA ALA A 127 -18.50 -0.62 9.75
C ALA A 127 -17.54 -1.21 10.79
N GLN A 128 -17.98 -2.18 11.60
CA GLN A 128 -17.12 -2.88 12.57
C GLN A 128 -16.01 -3.69 11.90
N ARG A 129 -16.30 -4.37 10.78
CA ARG A 129 -15.27 -5.13 10.03
C ARG A 129 -14.28 -4.22 9.31
N GLU A 130 -14.72 -3.06 8.83
CA GLU A 130 -13.91 -2.16 8.01
C GLU A 130 -13.18 -1.06 8.83
N ALA A 131 -13.68 -0.68 10.01
CA ALA A 131 -13.10 0.36 10.87
C ALA A 131 -11.64 0.13 11.29
N PRO A 132 -11.18 -1.09 11.63
CA PRO A 132 -9.80 -1.31 12.05
C PRO A 132 -8.80 -1.18 10.90
N TYR A 133 -9.20 -1.56 9.68
CA TYR A 133 -8.26 -1.78 8.58
C TYR A 133 -8.31 -0.70 7.49
N ARG A 134 -9.49 -0.16 7.19
CA ARG A 134 -9.65 0.79 6.08
C ARG A 134 -8.95 2.13 6.31
N PRO A 135 -9.03 2.74 7.50
CA PRO A 135 -8.39 4.04 7.73
C PRO A 135 -6.87 3.94 7.62
N GLU A 136 -6.28 2.89 8.20
CA GLU A 136 -4.85 2.58 8.09
C GLU A 136 -4.41 2.48 6.62
N GLN A 137 -5.10 1.65 5.83
CA GLN A 137 -4.75 1.43 4.42
C GLN A 137 -4.80 2.74 3.62
N ILE A 138 -5.82 3.57 3.84
CA ILE A 138 -5.97 4.86 3.16
C ILE A 138 -4.80 5.78 3.52
N LEU A 139 -4.41 5.85 4.79
CA LEU A 139 -3.29 6.66 5.25
C LEU A 139 -1.96 6.18 4.66
N GLN A 140 -1.69 4.87 4.72
CA GLN A 140 -0.46 4.27 4.19
C GLN A 140 -0.33 4.49 2.68
N HIS A 141 -1.39 4.21 1.92
CA HIS A 141 -1.37 4.39 0.47
C HIS A 141 -1.23 5.86 0.08
N SER A 142 -1.94 6.77 0.73
CA SER A 142 -1.84 8.21 0.45
C SER A 142 -0.44 8.74 0.75
N THR A 143 0.12 8.37 1.91
CA THR A 143 1.48 8.74 2.31
C THR A 143 2.52 8.16 1.36
N GLY A 144 2.37 6.90 0.96
CA GLY A 144 3.26 6.26 0.01
C GLY A 144 3.25 6.93 -1.37
N VAL A 145 2.10 7.41 -1.85
CA VAL A 145 2.02 8.17 -3.11
C VAL A 145 2.79 9.48 -3.02
N VAL A 146 2.63 10.22 -1.92
CA VAL A 146 3.37 11.47 -1.70
C VAL A 146 4.87 11.20 -1.63
N GLN A 147 5.30 10.21 -0.84
CA GLN A 147 6.70 9.83 -0.71
C GLN A 147 7.32 9.45 -2.06
N ASN A 148 6.66 8.57 -2.81
CA ASN A 148 7.12 8.14 -4.12
C ASN A 148 7.18 9.31 -5.11
N GLY A 149 6.24 10.24 -5.05
CA GLY A 149 6.25 11.46 -5.85
C GLY A 149 7.46 12.34 -5.55
N ILE A 150 7.75 12.60 -4.27
CA ILE A 150 8.93 13.36 -3.83
C ILE A 150 10.21 12.66 -4.31
N SER A 151 10.35 11.35 -4.06
CA SER A 151 11.52 10.59 -4.51
C SER A 151 11.70 10.63 -6.02
N LEU A 152 10.61 10.53 -6.80
CA LEU A 152 10.66 10.59 -8.25
C LEU A 152 11.13 11.96 -8.75
N VAL A 153 10.60 13.05 -8.18
CA VAL A 153 11.03 14.42 -8.53
C VAL A 153 12.49 14.65 -8.13
N ALA A 154 12.89 14.21 -6.93
CA ALA A 154 14.26 14.33 -6.43
C ALA A 154 15.26 13.58 -7.31
N MET A 155 15.01 12.28 -7.58
CA MET A 155 15.87 11.49 -8.47
C MET A 155 15.86 12.02 -9.90
N GLY A 156 14.68 12.41 -10.42
CA GLY A 156 14.53 12.93 -11.77
C GLY A 156 15.29 14.24 -11.96
N GLY A 157 15.18 15.17 -11.02
CA GLY A 157 15.93 16.43 -11.02
C GLY A 157 17.44 16.21 -10.95
N LEU A 158 17.90 15.26 -10.13
CA LEU A 158 19.31 14.91 -10.06
C LEU A 158 19.82 14.29 -11.37
N LEU A 159 19.07 13.35 -11.96
CA LEU A 159 19.42 12.71 -13.23
C LEU A 159 19.54 13.74 -14.36
N ILE A 160 18.60 14.69 -14.43
CA ILE A 160 18.62 15.79 -15.38
C ILE A 160 19.88 16.66 -15.19
N SER A 161 20.23 16.97 -13.93
CA SER A 161 21.44 17.74 -13.60
C SER A 161 22.72 17.01 -13.99
N LEU A 162 22.73 15.67 -13.92
CA LEU A 162 23.90 14.87 -14.28
C LEU A 162 24.05 14.71 -15.80
N ASN A 163 23.00 14.24 -16.49
CA ASN A 163 22.99 14.08 -17.94
C ASN A 163 21.54 13.96 -18.48
N TRP A 164 21.09 14.99 -19.21
CA TRP A 164 19.77 15.04 -19.83
C TRP A 164 19.48 13.84 -20.77
N LEU A 165 20.48 13.33 -21.48
CA LEU A 165 20.31 12.20 -22.41
C LEU A 165 19.96 10.91 -21.65
N ILE A 166 20.66 10.64 -20.55
CA ILE A 166 20.40 9.45 -19.71
C ILE A 166 19.00 9.54 -19.10
N ALA A 167 18.61 10.73 -18.61
CA ALA A 167 17.27 10.96 -18.10
C ALA A 167 16.19 10.70 -19.17
N SER A 168 16.40 11.18 -20.40
CA SER A 168 15.44 10.99 -21.51
C SER A 168 15.28 9.53 -21.90
N VAL A 169 16.36 8.76 -21.98
CA VAL A 169 16.33 7.31 -22.28
C VAL A 169 15.59 6.54 -21.17
N LEU A 170 15.83 6.88 -19.91
CA LEU A 170 15.13 6.26 -18.78
C LEU A 170 13.62 6.52 -18.80
N VAL A 171 13.21 7.76 -19.13
CA VAL A 171 11.79 8.09 -19.31
C VAL A 171 11.20 7.29 -20.46
N ALA A 172 11.88 7.24 -21.61
CA ALA A 172 11.44 6.47 -22.77
C ALA A 172 11.31 4.97 -22.45
N ALA A 173 12.21 4.39 -21.65
CA ALA A 173 12.13 2.99 -21.21
C ALA A 173 11.02 2.75 -20.16
N SER A 174 10.70 3.75 -19.35
CA SER A 174 9.69 3.64 -18.28
C SER A 174 8.25 3.76 -18.80
N VAL A 175 8.03 4.50 -19.89
CA VAL A 175 6.69 4.70 -20.47
C VAL A 175 6.02 3.37 -20.88
N PRO A 176 6.69 2.44 -21.60
CA PRO A 176 6.11 1.12 -21.92
C PRO A 176 5.73 0.33 -20.67
N ALA A 177 6.59 0.31 -19.65
CA ALA A 177 6.32 -0.37 -18.40
C ALA A 177 5.08 0.22 -17.67
N MET A 178 4.94 1.55 -17.70
CA MET A 178 3.78 2.25 -17.14
C MET A 178 2.48 1.89 -17.87
N LEU A 179 2.50 1.84 -19.20
CA LEU A 179 1.34 1.44 -20.02
C LEU A 179 0.90 0.00 -19.72
N VAL A 180 1.85 -0.93 -19.59
CA VAL A 180 1.57 -2.32 -19.19
C VAL A 180 0.91 -2.35 -17.80
N LYS A 181 1.43 -1.60 -16.83
CA LYS A 181 0.83 -1.51 -15.49
C LYS A 181 -0.59 -0.94 -15.51
N PHE A 182 -0.86 0.10 -16.31
CA PHE A 182 -2.22 0.63 -16.43
C PHE A 182 -3.19 -0.37 -17.05
N LYS A 183 -2.78 -1.07 -18.13
CA LYS A 183 -3.59 -2.13 -18.75
C LYS A 183 -3.88 -3.25 -17.75
N TYR A 184 -2.86 -3.67 -17.00
CA TYR A 184 -2.98 -4.69 -15.96
C TYR A 184 -3.91 -4.26 -14.82
N SER A 185 -3.82 -3.01 -14.36
CA SER A 185 -4.72 -2.46 -13.34
C SER A 185 -6.18 -2.48 -13.78
N GLY A 186 -6.46 -2.09 -15.03
CA GLY A 186 -7.79 -2.19 -15.61
C GLY A 186 -8.30 -3.63 -15.73
N MET A 187 -7.41 -4.57 -16.07
CA MET A 187 -7.73 -6.00 -16.09
C MET A 187 -8.06 -6.51 -14.68
N MET A 188 -7.24 -6.17 -13.69
CA MET A 188 -7.44 -6.56 -12.29
C MET A 188 -8.75 -5.99 -11.75
N TYR A 189 -9.09 -4.75 -12.09
CA TYR A 189 -10.37 -4.15 -11.72
C TYR A 189 -11.57 -4.91 -12.30
N ARG A 190 -11.53 -5.23 -13.61
CA ARG A 190 -12.58 -6.04 -14.26
C ARG A 190 -12.69 -7.42 -13.61
N TRP A 191 -11.57 -8.04 -13.29
CA TRP A 191 -11.50 -9.34 -12.63
C TRP A 191 -12.13 -9.31 -11.23
N TYR A 192 -11.82 -8.29 -10.41
CA TYR A 192 -12.47 -8.09 -9.11
C TYR A 192 -13.98 -7.91 -9.24
N ARG A 193 -14.43 -7.11 -10.21
CA ARG A 193 -15.85 -6.88 -10.45
C ARG A 193 -16.58 -8.17 -10.81
N GLN A 194 -16.01 -8.98 -11.70
CA GLN A 194 -16.61 -10.26 -12.13
C GLN A 194 -16.61 -11.33 -11.03
N ARG A 195 -15.63 -11.31 -10.11
CA ARG A 195 -15.60 -12.23 -8.96
C ARG A 195 -16.62 -11.92 -7.89
N THR A 196 -17.22 -10.73 -7.88
CA THR A 196 -18.12 -10.31 -6.79
C THR A 196 -19.32 -11.26 -6.63
N GLU A 197 -19.96 -11.67 -7.73
CA GLU A 197 -21.10 -12.59 -7.71
C GLU A 197 -20.73 -14.00 -7.23
N VAL A 198 -19.59 -14.52 -7.70
CA VAL A 198 -19.08 -15.81 -7.23
C VAL A 198 -18.74 -15.72 -5.75
N GLN A 199 -18.02 -14.69 -5.33
CA GLN A 199 -17.64 -14.48 -3.94
C GLN A 199 -18.87 -14.40 -3.04
N ARG A 200 -19.92 -13.71 -3.47
CA ARG A 200 -21.22 -13.67 -2.76
C ARG A 200 -21.82 -15.06 -2.58
N LYS A 201 -21.94 -15.86 -3.63
CA LYS A 201 -22.47 -17.24 -3.55
C LYS A 201 -21.62 -18.14 -2.65
N THR A 202 -20.30 -18.02 -2.79
CA THR A 202 -19.33 -18.83 -2.03
C THR A 202 -19.39 -18.48 -0.54
N ASN A 203 -19.48 -17.18 -0.22
CA ASN A 203 -19.70 -16.69 1.14
C ASN A 203 -21.05 -17.14 1.69
N TYR A 204 -22.12 -17.08 0.89
CA TYR A 204 -23.46 -17.49 1.31
C TYR A 204 -23.51 -18.98 1.66
N PHE A 205 -23.04 -19.87 0.79
CA PHE A 205 -23.01 -21.30 1.09
C PHE A 205 -22.06 -21.63 2.24
N GLY A 206 -20.92 -20.92 2.34
CA GLY A 206 -20.02 -21.04 3.48
C GLY A 206 -20.72 -20.69 4.79
N TRP A 207 -21.35 -19.51 4.86
CA TRP A 207 -22.12 -19.05 6.00
C TRP A 207 -23.26 -20.01 6.37
N LEU A 208 -24.02 -20.48 5.38
CA LEU A 208 -25.11 -21.44 5.58
C LEU A 208 -24.63 -22.72 6.27
N LEU A 209 -23.46 -23.24 5.85
CA LEU A 209 -22.86 -24.46 6.40
C LEU A 209 -22.22 -24.27 7.78
N THR A 210 -21.83 -23.04 8.15
CA THR A 210 -21.10 -22.76 9.40
C THR A 210 -21.95 -22.08 10.48
N THR A 211 -23.17 -21.68 10.17
CA THR A 211 -24.05 -20.97 11.11
C THR A 211 -24.77 -21.95 12.03
N ASP A 212 -24.63 -21.76 13.34
CA ASP A 212 -25.18 -22.65 14.37
C ASP A 212 -26.71 -22.81 14.27
N ASN A 213 -27.44 -21.71 14.05
CA ASN A 213 -28.89 -21.74 13.88
C ASN A 213 -29.36 -22.64 12.72
N LEU A 214 -28.59 -22.70 11.63
CA LEU A 214 -28.94 -23.47 10.43
C LEU A 214 -28.37 -24.90 10.46
N ALA A 215 -27.40 -25.17 11.33
CA ALA A 215 -26.75 -26.47 11.43
C ALA A 215 -27.74 -27.60 11.79
N LYS A 216 -28.75 -27.28 12.61
CA LYS A 216 -29.81 -28.23 13.02
C LYS A 216 -30.68 -28.65 11.83
N GLU A 217 -31.13 -27.68 11.03
CA GLU A 217 -31.95 -27.94 9.83
C GLU A 217 -31.14 -28.70 8.76
N ILE A 218 -29.90 -28.30 8.52
CA ILE A 218 -29.04 -28.94 7.51
C ILE A 218 -28.79 -30.42 7.84
N ARG A 219 -28.60 -30.75 9.13
CA ARG A 219 -28.44 -32.13 9.60
C ARG A 219 -29.77 -32.89 9.57
N LEU A 220 -30.87 -32.27 9.99
CA LEU A 220 -32.20 -32.87 9.99
C LEU A 220 -32.66 -33.27 8.58
N PHE A 221 -32.47 -32.39 7.60
CA PHE A 221 -32.84 -32.62 6.20
C PHE A 221 -31.75 -33.31 5.36
N ASN A 222 -30.57 -33.59 5.94
CA ASN A 222 -29.42 -34.20 5.27
C ASN A 222 -29.00 -33.50 3.95
N VAL A 223 -29.15 -32.17 3.89
CA VAL A 223 -28.87 -31.34 2.69
C VAL A 223 -27.45 -30.79 2.62
N GLY A 224 -26.61 -31.08 3.62
CA GLY A 224 -25.24 -30.55 3.70
C GLY A 224 -24.38 -30.88 2.46
N SER A 225 -24.47 -32.11 1.96
CA SER A 225 -23.73 -32.55 0.76
C SER A 225 -24.12 -31.76 -0.49
N VAL A 226 -25.40 -31.37 -0.63
CA VAL A 226 -25.90 -30.58 -1.75
C VAL A 226 -25.33 -29.16 -1.72
N PHE A 227 -25.29 -28.52 -0.55
CA PHE A 227 -24.73 -27.17 -0.41
C PHE A 227 -23.22 -27.14 -0.62
N ILE A 228 -22.49 -28.15 -0.12
CA ILE A 228 -21.06 -28.33 -0.39
C ILE A 228 -20.84 -28.50 -1.91
N ALA A 229 -21.66 -29.29 -2.60
CA ALA A 229 -21.57 -29.45 -4.05
C ALA A 229 -21.80 -28.11 -4.79
N ARG A 230 -22.80 -27.31 -4.39
CA ARG A 230 -23.06 -25.98 -4.98
C ARG A 230 -21.95 -24.96 -4.70
N PHE A 231 -21.32 -25.03 -3.53
CA PHE A 231 -20.14 -24.23 -3.20
C PHE A 231 -18.99 -24.53 -4.17
N TRP A 232 -18.66 -25.81 -4.37
CA TRP A 232 -17.59 -26.22 -5.30
C TRP A 232 -17.92 -25.93 -6.75
N LEU A 233 -19.18 -26.10 -7.16
CA LEU A 233 -19.65 -25.74 -8.49
C LEU A 233 -19.42 -24.24 -8.77
N SER A 234 -19.77 -23.38 -7.81
CA SER A 234 -19.58 -21.92 -7.92
C SER A 234 -18.11 -21.55 -8.04
N LYS A 235 -17.22 -22.16 -7.24
CA LYS A 235 -15.77 -21.97 -7.36
C LYS A 235 -15.22 -22.48 -8.69
N ARG A 236 -15.61 -23.67 -9.14
CA ARG A 236 -15.11 -24.28 -10.37
C ARG A 236 -15.53 -23.49 -11.61
N HIS A 237 -16.75 -22.95 -11.61
CA HIS A 237 -17.23 -22.04 -12.67
C HIS A 237 -16.37 -20.78 -12.76
N SER A 238 -15.97 -20.20 -11.63
CA SER A 238 -15.07 -19.05 -11.59
C SER A 238 -13.66 -19.35 -12.10
N ILE A 239 -13.09 -20.50 -11.74
CA ILE A 239 -11.75 -20.90 -12.21
C ILE A 239 -11.76 -21.07 -13.74
N LYS A 240 -12.77 -21.76 -14.29
CA LYS A 240 -12.89 -21.99 -15.74
C LYS A 240 -13.16 -20.73 -16.54
N ASN A 241 -13.85 -19.74 -15.95
CA ASN A 241 -14.06 -18.45 -16.59
C ASN A 241 -12.80 -17.57 -16.53
N ASN A 242 -12.02 -17.65 -15.45
CA ASN A 242 -10.75 -16.93 -15.33
C ASN A 242 -9.67 -17.45 -16.28
N SER A 243 -9.59 -18.76 -16.54
CA SER A 243 -8.61 -19.32 -17.49
C SER A 243 -8.84 -18.86 -18.93
N LYS A 244 -10.10 -18.68 -19.34
CA LYS A 244 -10.46 -18.14 -20.66
C LYS A 244 -10.15 -16.65 -20.80
N LEU A 245 -10.08 -15.91 -19.69
CA LEU A 245 -9.72 -14.50 -19.70
C LEU A 245 -8.21 -14.29 -19.80
N SER A 246 -7.39 -15.18 -19.23
CA SER A 246 -5.93 -15.12 -19.42
C SER A 246 -5.49 -15.44 -20.85
N GLU A 247 -6.22 -16.30 -21.56
CA GLU A 247 -5.92 -16.64 -22.97
C GLU A 247 -6.26 -15.53 -23.97
N ASN A 248 -7.25 -14.66 -23.67
CA ASN A 248 -7.67 -13.59 -24.59
C ASN A 248 -6.90 -12.28 -24.41
N VAL A 249 -5.96 -12.21 -23.45
CA VAL A 249 -5.28 -10.96 -23.07
C VAL A 249 -3.77 -10.98 -23.39
N LEU A 250 -3.21 -12.16 -23.66
CA LEU A 250 -1.89 -12.36 -24.27
C LEU A 250 -2.00 -12.23 -25.80
#